data_AF-A0A9E3EGS5-F1
#
_entry.id   AF-A0A9E3EGS5-F1
#
_cell.length_a   1.000
_cell.length_b   1.000
_cell.length_c   1.000
_cell.angle_alpha   90.00
_cell.angle_beta   90.00
_cell.angle_gamma   90.00
#
_symmetry.space_group_name_H-M   'P 1'
#
loop_
_entity.id
_entity.type
_entity.pdbx_description
1 polymer ?
#
loop_
_entity_poly.entity_id
_entity_poly.type
_entity_poly.pdbx_seq_one_letter_code
_entity_poly.pdbx_strand_id
1 'polypeptide(L)'
;MARFASAPRLLALFHAILCVALLHSPQSLAQTSPPHAAFTARGVVEPAEGILSIGTAATGVIERIVAGPGERLHVGDELLKIDCAPLEADVKSLAGQARAAQDVDDRVRNGSRPAEIAVGEANVGVARARAEEAAEALRRAQAL
;
A
#
# COMPACT_ATOMS: atom_id res chain seq x y z
N MET A 1 48.65 -72.96 46.04
CA MET A 1 47.50 -73.83 46.37
C MET A 1 46.21 -73.02 46.23
N ALA A 2 45.25 -73.55 45.48
CA ALA A 2 43.98 -72.93 45.10
C ALA A 2 42.94 -72.93 46.24
N ARG A 3 41.95 -72.02 46.16
CA ARG A 3 40.49 -72.23 46.39
C ARG A 3 39.75 -70.87 46.38
N PHE A 4 38.99 -70.58 45.31
CA PHE A 4 37.53 -70.74 45.17
C PHE A 4 36.70 -69.74 46.00
N ALA A 5 36.26 -68.66 45.34
CA ALA A 5 35.21 -67.77 45.83
C ALA A 5 34.18 -67.50 44.70
N SER A 6 32.97 -67.99 44.98
CA SER A 6 31.62 -67.48 44.64
C SER A 6 31.29 -66.95 43.24
N ALA A 7 30.41 -67.69 42.57
CA ALA A 7 29.57 -67.27 41.47
C ALA A 7 28.53 -66.20 41.88
N PRO A 8 28.30 -65.20 41.01
CA PRO A 8 26.93 -64.80 40.71
C PRO A 8 26.81 -64.39 39.23
N ARG A 9 26.81 -65.36 38.31
CA ARG A 9 26.63 -65.08 36.87
C ARG A 9 25.31 -65.58 36.29
N LEU A 10 24.47 -66.26 37.08
CA LEU A 10 23.24 -66.87 36.57
C LEU A 10 21.99 -65.98 36.71
N LEU A 11 22.02 -64.93 37.53
CA LEU A 11 20.85 -64.06 37.74
C LEU A 11 20.78 -62.86 36.77
N ALA A 12 21.90 -62.49 36.15
CA ALA A 12 21.99 -61.33 35.25
C ALA A 12 21.49 -61.61 33.83
N LEU A 13 21.46 -62.88 33.40
CA LEU A 13 21.05 -63.26 32.05
C LEU A 13 19.53 -63.37 31.87
N PHE A 14 18.77 -63.55 32.96
CA PHE A 14 17.30 -63.61 32.90
C PHE A 14 16.63 -62.22 32.89
N HIS A 15 17.28 -61.18 33.42
CA HIS A 15 16.75 -59.81 33.37
C HIS A 15 16.94 -59.14 32.00
N ALA A 16 17.95 -59.53 31.22
CA ALA A 16 18.20 -58.96 29.90
C ALA A 16 17.18 -59.42 28.84
N ILE A 17 16.60 -60.62 28.99
CA ILE A 17 15.67 -61.19 28.01
C ILE A 17 14.22 -60.71 28.25
N LEU A 18 13.85 -60.43 29.50
CA LEU A 18 12.51 -59.91 29.83
C LEU A 18 12.32 -58.45 29.41
N CYS A 19 13.37 -57.62 29.40
CA CYS A 19 13.28 -56.22 28.98
C CYS A 19 13.20 -56.02 27.46
N VAL A 20 13.67 -56.97 26.63
CA VAL A 20 13.63 -56.81 25.16
C VAL A 20 12.27 -57.18 24.57
N ALA A 21 11.46 -57.98 25.27
CA ALA A 21 10.15 -58.42 24.81
C ALA A 21 8.99 -57.43 25.12
N LEU A 22 9.20 -56.43 25.98
CA LEU A 22 8.17 -55.45 26.39
C LEU A 22 8.20 -54.12 25.61
N LEU A 23 9.17 -53.91 24.72
CA LEU A 23 9.34 -52.67 23.94
C LEU A 23 8.83 -52.74 22.50
N HIS A 24 8.27 -53.88 22.07
CA HIS A 24 7.73 -54.05 20.71
C HIS A 24 6.19 -53.99 20.67
N SER A 25 5.63 -52.87 21.13
CA SER A 25 4.23 -52.52 20.86
C SER A 25 4.16 -51.33 19.89
N PRO A 26 4.06 -51.54 18.56
CA PRO A 26 3.61 -50.49 17.67
C PRO A 26 2.08 -50.43 17.77
N GLN A 27 1.54 -49.82 18.83
CA GLN A 27 0.16 -49.33 18.77
C GLN A 27 0.16 -48.03 17.96
N SER A 28 0.34 -48.18 16.64
CA SER A 28 -0.15 -47.19 15.70
C SER A 28 -1.67 -47.32 15.71
N LEU A 29 -2.33 -46.56 16.58
CA LEU A 29 -3.75 -46.26 16.41
C LEU A 29 -3.84 -45.47 15.11
N ALA A 30 -4.06 -46.18 14.01
CA ALA A 30 -4.53 -45.59 12.78
C ALA A 30 -5.80 -44.80 13.14
N GLN A 31 -5.69 -43.48 13.22
CA GLN A 31 -6.83 -42.59 13.13
C GLN A 31 -7.45 -42.86 11.76
N THR A 32 -8.41 -43.78 11.73
CA THR A 32 -9.33 -43.95 10.62
C THR A 32 -10.30 -42.78 10.67
N SER A 33 -9.80 -41.59 10.31
CA SER A 33 -10.67 -40.57 9.76
C SER A 33 -11.43 -41.25 8.61
N PRO A 34 -12.76 -41.22 8.59
CA PRO A 34 -13.51 -41.77 7.46
C PRO A 34 -12.91 -41.16 6.19
N PRO A 35 -12.76 -41.93 5.09
CA PRO A 35 -12.24 -41.38 3.86
C PRO A 35 -13.16 -40.24 3.44
N HIS A 36 -12.73 -39.00 3.69
CA HIS A 36 -13.37 -37.86 3.08
C HIS A 36 -13.23 -38.12 1.58
N ALA A 37 -14.37 -38.32 0.91
CA ALA A 37 -14.39 -38.44 -0.53
C ALA A 37 -13.76 -37.17 -1.10
N ALA A 38 -12.50 -37.26 -1.50
CA ALA A 38 -11.77 -36.17 -2.08
C ALA A 38 -12.30 -36.00 -3.50
N PHE A 39 -13.14 -34.99 -3.70
CA PHE A 39 -13.60 -34.59 -5.01
C PHE A 39 -12.55 -33.67 -5.64
N THR A 40 -11.91 -34.14 -6.71
CA THR A 40 -10.97 -33.34 -7.49
C THR A 40 -11.70 -32.73 -8.67
N ALA A 41 -11.71 -31.39 -8.72
CA ALA A 41 -12.20 -30.65 -9.87
C ALA A 41 -11.11 -29.71 -10.38
N ARG A 42 -11.07 -29.55 -11.70
CA ARG A 42 -10.21 -28.55 -12.34
C ARG A 42 -10.90 -27.20 -12.27
N GLY A 43 -10.20 -26.20 -11.74
CA GLY A 43 -10.65 -24.81 -11.70
C GLY A 43 -9.58 -23.86 -12.20
N VAL A 44 -9.96 -22.60 -12.40
CA VAL A 44 -9.05 -21.48 -12.64
C VAL A 44 -9.13 -20.56 -11.43
N VAL A 45 -7.98 -20.01 -11.02
CA VAL A 45 -7.92 -18.99 -9.95
C VAL A 45 -8.11 -17.63 -10.58
N GLU A 46 -9.08 -16.87 -10.09
CA GLU A 46 -9.36 -15.49 -10.51
C GLU A 46 -9.21 -14.53 -9.33
N PRO A 47 -8.81 -13.27 -9.57
CA PRO A 47 -8.79 -12.24 -8.54
C PRO A 47 -10.20 -11.94 -8.05
N ALA A 48 -10.39 -11.85 -6.73
CA ALA A 48 -11.70 -11.65 -6.11
C ALA A 48 -12.41 -10.37 -6.58
N GLU A 49 -11.65 -9.30 -6.86
CA GLU A 49 -12.17 -7.99 -7.28
C GLU A 49 -11.71 -7.59 -8.69
N GLY A 50 -11.15 -8.51 -9.46
CA GLY A 50 -10.64 -8.21 -10.81
C GLY A 50 -9.26 -7.53 -10.81
N ILE A 51 -8.93 -6.87 -11.92
CA ILE A 51 -7.68 -6.11 -12.12
C ILE A 51 -8.04 -4.63 -12.10
N LEU A 52 -7.38 -3.87 -11.21
CA LEU A 52 -7.52 -2.41 -11.13
C LEU A 52 -6.37 -1.74 -11.89
N SER A 53 -6.69 -0.92 -12.89
CA SER A 53 -5.74 -0.03 -13.54
C SER A 53 -5.65 1.30 -12.78
N ILE A 54 -4.43 1.69 -12.43
CA ILE A 54 -4.16 2.93 -11.69
C ILE A 54 -3.58 3.97 -12.65
N GLY A 55 -4.13 5.18 -12.61
CA GLY A 55 -3.65 6.34 -13.36
C GLY A 55 -3.45 7.54 -12.43
N THR A 56 -2.91 8.64 -12.96
CA THR A 56 -2.67 9.86 -12.20
C THR A 56 -3.78 10.89 -12.43
N ALA A 57 -4.16 11.63 -11.37
CA ALA A 57 -5.12 12.72 -11.48
C ALA A 57 -4.52 14.01 -12.10
N ALA A 58 -3.20 14.04 -12.24
CA ALA A 58 -2.44 15.16 -12.79
C ALA A 58 -1.37 14.68 -13.79
N THR A 59 -1.06 15.54 -14.75
CA THR A 59 0.04 15.35 -15.69
C THR A 59 1.31 15.96 -15.11
N GLY A 60 2.44 15.25 -15.21
CA GLY A 60 3.72 15.79 -14.77
C GLY A 60 4.86 14.78 -14.93
N VAL A 61 6.04 15.19 -14.48
CA VAL A 61 7.21 14.32 -14.42
C VAL A 61 7.16 13.53 -13.11
N ILE A 62 7.39 12.23 -13.19
CA ILE A 62 7.49 11.38 -11.99
C ILE A 62 8.77 11.77 -11.25
N GLU A 63 8.65 12.25 -10.03
CA GLU A 63 9.78 12.51 -9.12
C GLU A 63 10.36 11.19 -8.61
N ARG A 64 9.48 10.26 -8.18
CA ARG A 64 9.85 8.91 -7.71
C ARG A 64 8.71 7.92 -7.86
N ILE A 65 9.06 6.64 -7.97
CA ILE A 65 8.14 5.51 -7.79
C ILE A 65 8.46 4.90 -6.43
N VAL A 66 7.44 4.73 -5.60
CA VAL A 66 7.58 4.25 -4.22
C VAL A 66 7.29 2.75 -4.14
N ALA A 67 6.22 2.30 -4.82
CA ALA A 67 5.80 0.91 -4.79
C ALA A 67 6.65 0.01 -5.71
N GLY A 68 7.05 -1.16 -5.20
CA GLY A 68 7.81 -2.16 -5.92
C GLY A 68 6.92 -3.21 -6.63
N PRO A 69 7.42 -3.86 -7.70
CA PRO A 69 6.71 -4.96 -8.34
C PRO A 69 6.46 -6.13 -7.36
N GLY A 70 5.21 -6.61 -7.29
CA GLY A 70 4.82 -7.73 -6.43
C GLY A 70 4.63 -7.37 -4.95
N GLU A 71 4.79 -6.08 -4.60
CA GLU A 71 4.49 -5.58 -3.27
C GLU A 71 2.98 -5.63 -2.97
N ARG A 72 2.63 -5.90 -1.71
CA ARG A 72 1.24 -5.80 -1.25
C ARG A 72 0.98 -4.40 -0.75
N LEU A 73 -0.05 -3.78 -1.32
CA LEU A 73 -0.44 -2.41 -1.04
C LEU A 73 -1.82 -2.39 -0.38
N HIS A 74 -2.08 -1.32 0.36
CA HIS A 74 -3.36 -1.01 0.99
C HIS A 74 -3.91 0.30 0.41
N VAL A 75 -5.18 0.54 0.68
CA VAL A 75 -5.82 1.81 0.31
C VAL A 75 -5.12 2.96 1.04
N GLY A 76 -4.66 3.94 0.26
CA GLY A 76 -3.95 5.12 0.77
C GLY A 76 -2.43 5.00 0.74
N ASP A 77 -1.86 3.87 0.32
CA ASP A 77 -0.41 3.75 0.12
C ASP A 77 0.04 4.62 -1.07
N GLU A 78 1.12 5.41 -0.87
CA GLU A 78 1.73 6.22 -1.93
C GLU A 78 2.41 5.31 -2.94
N LEU A 79 1.99 5.37 -4.21
CA LEU A 79 2.55 4.52 -5.28
C LEU A 79 3.68 5.21 -6.02
N LEU A 80 3.51 6.51 -6.25
CA LEU A 80 4.46 7.38 -6.95
C LEU A 80 4.27 8.81 -6.48
N LYS A 81 5.29 9.64 -6.70
CA LYS A 81 5.22 11.08 -6.49
C LYS A 81 5.51 11.80 -7.80
N ILE A 82 4.71 12.83 -8.10
CA ILE A 82 4.93 13.73 -9.24
C ILE A 82 5.66 14.97 -8.77
N ASP A 83 6.62 15.46 -9.56
CA ASP A 83 7.25 16.76 -9.33
C ASP A 83 6.22 17.89 -9.45
N CYS A 84 5.95 18.53 -8.31
CA CYS A 84 4.96 19.59 -8.20
C CYS A 84 5.56 20.99 -8.37
N ALA A 85 6.89 21.13 -8.53
CA ALA A 85 7.54 22.44 -8.61
C ALA A 85 6.98 23.35 -9.73
N PRO A 86 6.65 22.84 -10.94
CA PRO A 86 6.00 23.66 -11.96
C PRO A 86 4.61 24.16 -11.55
N LEU A 87 3.80 23.29 -10.94
CA LEU A 87 2.45 23.65 -10.48
C LEU A 87 2.49 24.67 -9.34
N GLU A 88 3.44 24.54 -8.42
CA GLU A 88 3.66 25.52 -7.34
C GLU A 88 4.06 26.90 -7.91
N ALA A 89 4.91 26.92 -8.93
CA ALA A 89 5.29 28.14 -9.62
C ALA A 89 4.10 28.81 -10.32
N ASP A 90 3.25 28.01 -10.98
CA ASP A 90 2.03 28.50 -11.63
C ASP A 90 1.03 29.09 -10.63
N VAL A 91 0.79 28.40 -9.51
CA VAL A 91 -0.06 28.91 -8.42
C VAL A 91 0.46 30.25 -7.92
N LYS A 92 1.77 30.36 -7.66
CA LYS A 92 2.38 31.61 -7.20
C LYS A 92 2.25 32.72 -8.22
N SER A 93 2.49 32.43 -9.50
CA SER A 93 2.38 33.38 -10.61
C SER A 93 0.96 33.91 -10.75
N LEU A 94 -0.03 33.02 -10.78
CA LEU A 94 -1.43 33.37 -11.01
C LEU A 94 -2.06 34.05 -9.78
N ALA A 95 -1.67 33.67 -8.57
CA ALA A 95 -2.04 34.42 -7.36
C ALA A 95 -1.49 35.85 -7.39
N GLY A 96 -0.26 36.03 -7.87
CA GLY A 96 0.33 37.36 -8.08
C GLY A 96 -0.44 38.19 -9.11
N GLN A 97 -0.86 37.58 -10.22
CA GLN A 97 -1.67 38.24 -11.25
C GLN A 97 -3.06 38.62 -10.72
N ALA A 98 -3.71 37.74 -9.94
CA ALA A 98 -4.99 38.04 -9.32
C ALA A 98 -4.89 39.23 -8.35
N ARG A 99 -3.81 39.29 -7.55
CA ARG A 99 -3.55 40.44 -6.68
C ARG A 99 -3.30 41.73 -7.47
N ALA A 100 -2.48 41.67 -8.52
CA ALA A 100 -2.22 42.83 -9.36
C ALA A 100 -3.49 43.35 -10.05
N ALA A 101 -4.37 42.45 -10.51
CA ALA A 101 -5.67 42.81 -11.06
C ALA A 101 -6.57 43.49 -10.01
N GLN A 102 -6.57 42.98 -8.77
CA GLN A 102 -7.28 43.63 -7.66
C GLN A 102 -6.75 45.04 -7.40
N ASP A 103 -5.43 45.20 -7.31
CA ASP A 103 -4.82 46.51 -7.06
C ASP A 103 -5.15 47.52 -8.18
N VAL A 104 -5.32 47.06 -9.43
CA VAL A 104 -5.79 47.88 -10.55
C VAL A 104 -7.26 48.26 -10.40
N ASP A 105 -8.14 47.29 -10.11
CA ASP A 105 -9.58 47.53 -9.90
C ASP A 105 -9.82 48.53 -8.77
N ASP A 106 -9.09 48.40 -7.66
CA ASP A 106 -9.20 49.30 -6.51
C ASP A 106 -8.87 50.76 -6.88
N ARG A 107 -7.95 50.98 -7.84
CA ARG A 107 -7.66 52.33 -8.35
C ARG A 107 -8.77 52.85 -9.27
N VAL A 108 -9.33 51.99 -10.12
CA VAL A 108 -10.41 52.34 -11.05
C VAL A 108 -11.68 52.72 -10.27
N ARG A 109 -11.98 52.03 -9.18
CA ARG A 109 -13.15 52.33 -8.31
C ARG A 109 -13.18 53.76 -7.76
N ASN A 110 -12.04 54.44 -7.66
CA ASN A 110 -11.91 55.77 -7.01
C ASN A 110 -12.00 56.98 -7.97
N GLY A 111 -12.71 56.85 -9.10
CA GLY A 111 -12.95 58.00 -9.98
C GLY A 111 -13.37 57.68 -11.41
N SER A 112 -13.43 56.39 -11.78
CA SER A 112 -13.80 55.96 -13.12
C SER A 112 -15.29 55.92 -13.38
N ARG A 113 -15.63 55.85 -14.67
CA ARG A 113 -17.01 55.65 -15.13
C ARG A 113 -17.49 54.25 -14.75
N PRO A 114 -18.82 54.02 -14.56
CA PRO A 114 -19.35 52.70 -14.24
C PRO A 114 -18.93 51.60 -15.23
N ALA A 115 -18.82 51.91 -16.52
CA ALA A 115 -18.37 50.96 -17.53
C ALA A 115 -16.90 50.51 -17.35
N GLU A 116 -16.03 51.41 -16.88
CA GLU A 116 -14.62 51.10 -16.61
C GLU A 116 -14.48 50.24 -15.35
N ILE A 117 -15.30 50.52 -14.32
CA ILE A 117 -15.38 49.70 -13.10
C ILE A 117 -15.83 48.28 -13.44
N ALA A 118 -16.86 48.12 -14.27
CA ALA A 118 -17.34 46.80 -14.68
C ALA A 118 -16.24 45.98 -15.41
N VAL A 119 -15.39 46.63 -16.20
CA VAL A 119 -14.23 45.97 -16.84
C VAL A 119 -13.18 45.57 -15.81
N GLY A 120 -12.90 46.42 -14.82
CA GLY A 120 -12.00 46.10 -13.71
C GLY A 120 -12.46 44.87 -12.93
N GLU A 121 -13.74 44.84 -12.54
CA GLU A 121 -14.35 43.71 -11.84
C GLU A 121 -14.30 42.41 -12.66
N ALA A 122 -14.58 42.48 -13.96
CA ALA A 122 -14.48 41.32 -14.85
C ALA A 122 -13.04 40.79 -14.93
N ASN A 123 -12.04 41.68 -15.03
CA ASN A 123 -10.63 41.30 -15.06
C ASN A 123 -10.18 40.63 -13.76
N VAL A 124 -10.64 41.15 -12.61
CA VAL A 124 -10.41 40.52 -11.29
C VAL A 124 -11.03 39.13 -11.27
N GLY A 125 -12.27 38.97 -11.73
CA GLY A 125 -12.96 37.69 -11.77
C GLY A 125 -12.21 36.64 -12.59
N VAL A 126 -11.76 36.99 -13.80
CA VAL A 126 -10.96 36.11 -14.66
C VAL A 126 -9.63 35.73 -14.00
N ALA A 127 -8.93 36.70 -13.41
CA ALA A 127 -7.62 36.45 -12.80
C ALA A 127 -7.75 35.54 -11.55
N ARG A 128 -8.79 35.73 -10.75
CA ARG A 128 -9.10 34.87 -9.59
C ARG A 128 -9.45 33.45 -10.02
N ALA A 129 -10.34 33.29 -11.01
CA ALA A 129 -10.71 31.97 -11.51
C ALA A 129 -9.48 31.17 -11.98
N ARG A 130 -8.55 31.81 -12.69
CA ARG A 130 -7.29 31.17 -13.10
C ARG A 130 -6.41 30.77 -11.92
N ALA A 131 -6.31 31.62 -10.89
CA ALA A 131 -5.54 31.30 -9.69
C ALA A 131 -6.15 30.11 -8.92
N GLU A 132 -7.49 30.06 -8.83
CA GLU A 132 -8.23 28.94 -8.22
C GLU A 132 -8.04 27.64 -9.01
N GLU A 133 -8.17 27.69 -10.34
CA GLU A 133 -7.93 26.52 -11.20
C GLU A 133 -6.52 25.95 -11.04
N ALA A 134 -5.50 26.83 -10.94
CA ALA A 134 -4.13 26.41 -10.70
C ALA A 134 -3.95 25.79 -9.31
N ALA A 135 -4.57 26.37 -8.28
CA ALA A 135 -4.53 25.81 -6.94
C ALA A 135 -5.19 24.42 -6.88
N GLU A 136 -6.31 24.24 -7.58
CA GLU A 136 -6.99 22.94 -7.69
C GLU A 136 -6.19 21.92 -8.50
N ALA A 137 -5.43 22.35 -9.51
CA ALA A 137 -4.50 21.48 -10.22
C ALA A 137 -3.38 20.99 -9.29
N LEU A 138 -2.76 21.88 -8.51
CA LEU A 138 -1.74 21.51 -7.52
C LEU A 138 -2.30 20.57 -6.45
N ARG A 139 -3.48 20.87 -5.90
CA ARG A 139 -4.15 20.04 -4.88
C ARG A 139 -4.39 18.61 -5.39
N ARG A 140 -4.83 18.46 -6.64
CA ARG A 140 -5.02 17.14 -7.27
C ARG A 140 -3.71 16.40 -7.48
N ALA A 141 -2.62 17.10 -7.79
CA ALA A 141 -1.31 16.49 -7.96
C ALA A 141 -0.69 16.04 -6.62
N GLN A 142 -0.96 16.77 -5.53
CA GLN A 142 -0.45 16.43 -4.19
C GLN A 142 -1.26 15.32 -3.50
N ALA A 143 -2.48 15.04 -3.96
CA ALA A 143 -3.34 14.00 -3.42
C ALA A 143 -3.09 12.61 -4.06
N LEU A 144 -1.95 12.44 -4.74
CA LEU A 144 -1.54 11.19 -5.40
C LEU A 144 -0.83 10.23 -4.44
#